data_AF-A0A9D4KR74-F1
#
_entry.id   AF-A0A9D4KR74-F1
#
_cell.length_a   1.000
_cell.length_b   1.000
_cell.length_c   1.000
_cell.angle_alpha   90.00
_cell.angle_beta   90.00
_cell.angle_gamma   90.00
#
_symmetry.space_group_name_H-M   'P 1'
#
loop_
_entity.id
_entity.type
_entity.pdbx_description
1 polymer ?
#
loop_
_entity_poly.entity_id
_entity_poly.type
_entity_poly.pdbx_seq_one_letter_code
_entity_poly.pdbx_strand_id
1 'polypeptide(L)' 'MVRICSCVCKNNIPWENVVGYSSDNAAVMIGNNNSVLSRIRGKVPNVVNIGCLCHIMSTCTQ' A
#
# COMPACT_ATOMS: atom_id res chain seq x y z
N MET A 1 5.42 8.91 -0.28
CA MET A 1 4.20 9.43 0.37
C MET A 1 3.67 10.70 -0.28
N VAL A 2 4.50 11.73 -0.50
CA VAL A 2 4.06 13.03 -1.08
C VAL A 2 3.22 12.89 -2.36
N ARG A 3 3.67 12.06 -3.31
CA ARG A 3 2.94 11.84 -4.57
C ARG A 3 1.61 11.10 -4.41
N ILE A 4 1.57 10.08 -3.56
CA ILE A 4 0.35 9.30 -3.28
C ILE A 4 -0.71 10.19 -2.62
N CYS A 5 -0.31 10.95 -1.60
CA CYS A 5 -1.21 11.91 -0.95
C CYS A 5 -1.73 12.95 -1.93
N SER A 6 -0.89 13.44 -2.84
CA SER A 6 -1.32 14.37 -3.89
C SER A 6 -2.36 13.73 -4.81
N CYS A 7 -2.18 12.50 -5.27
CA CYS A 7 -3.17 11.82 -6.13
C CYS A 7 -4.50 11.60 -5.41
N VAL A 8 -4.47 11.12 -4.16
CA VAL A 8 -5.67 10.85 -3.36
C VAL A 8 -6.47 12.14 -3.15
N CYS A 9 -5.80 13.24 -2.73
CA CYS A 9 -6.46 14.53 -2.57
C CYS A 9 -6.95 15.13 -3.89
N LYS A 10 -6.17 15.03 -4.99
CA LYS A 10 -6.56 15.55 -6.31
C LYS A 10 -7.82 14.90 -6.86
N ASN A 11 -8.07 13.64 -6.51
CA ASN A 11 -9.26 12.90 -6.93
C ASN A 11 -10.41 13.00 -5.92
N ASN A 12 -10.30 13.87 -4.90
CA ASN A 12 -11.27 14.00 -3.82
C ASN A 12 -11.60 12.65 -3.14
N ILE A 13 -10.59 11.80 -2.96
CA ILE A 13 -10.73 10.52 -2.25
C ILE A 13 -10.30 10.78 -0.80
N PRO A 14 -11.20 10.78 0.19
CA PRO A 14 -10.83 10.86 1.59
C PRO A 14 -9.98 9.65 1.98
N TRP A 15 -9.01 9.86 2.87
CA TRP A 15 -8.19 8.75 3.37
C TRP A 15 -9.04 7.72 4.12
N GLU A 16 -10.12 8.12 4.78
CA GLU A 16 -11.04 7.19 5.47
C GLU A 16 -11.65 6.14 4.53
N ASN A 17 -11.78 6.44 3.24
CA ASN A 17 -12.34 5.51 2.25
C ASN A 17 -11.32 4.47 1.76
N VAL A 18 -10.04 4.61 2.13
CA VAL A 18 -8.99 3.68 1.72
C VAL A 18 -8.99 2.47 2.65
N VAL A 19 -9.69 1.42 2.24
CA VAL A 19 -9.81 0.17 3.02
C VAL A 19 -8.67 -0.82 2.78
N GLY A 20 -7.99 -0.73 1.64
CA GLY A 20 -6.97 -1.68 1.23
C GLY A 20 -5.84 -1.06 0.41
N TYR A 21 -4.67 -1.69 0.49
CA TYR A 21 -3.48 -1.31 -0.24
C TYR A 21 -2.86 -2.54 -0.91
N SER A 22 -2.55 -2.46 -2.20
CA SER A 22 -1.90 -3.54 -2.95
C SER A 22 -0.65 -3.07 -3.68
N SER A 23 0.40 -3.90 -3.66
CA SER A 23 1.70 -3.61 -4.26
C SER A 23 2.51 -4.89 -4.51
N ASP A 24 3.71 -4.77 -5.09
CA ASP A 24 4.63 -5.84 -5.51
C ASP A 24 5.29 -6.67 -4.38
N ASN A 25 4.78 -6.58 -3.15
CA ASN A 25 5.30 -7.24 -1.95
C ASN A 25 6.77 -6.91 -1.60
N ALA A 26 7.43 -5.97 -2.28
CA ALA A 26 8.79 -5.59 -1.94
C ALA A 26 8.84 -4.96 -0.53
N ALA A 27 9.96 -5.14 0.18
CA ALA A 27 10.12 -4.62 1.54
C ALA A 27 9.91 -3.09 1.63
N VAL A 28 10.28 -2.34 0.58
CA VAL A 28 10.03 -0.89 0.49
C VAL A 28 8.54 -0.53 0.40
N MET A 29 7.70 -1.47 -0.06
CA MET A 29 6.26 -1.29 -0.22
C MET A 29 5.47 -1.79 0.99
N ILE A 30 5.80 -2.97 1.54
CA ILE A 30 5.03 -3.64 2.61
C ILE A 30 5.77 -3.79 3.95
N GLY A 31 7.06 -3.48 4.01
CA GLY A 31 7.90 -3.71 5.19
C GLY A 31 7.43 -2.96 6.42
N ASN A 32 7.84 -3.41 7.61
CA ASN A 32 7.33 -2.83 8.85
C ASN A 32 7.87 -1.41 9.12
N ASN A 33 9.06 -1.10 8.61
CA ASN A 33 9.74 0.17 8.87
C ASN A 33 9.92 0.98 7.59
N ASN A 34 9.51 2.25 7.63
CA ASN A 34 9.67 3.24 6.55
C ASN A 34 9.18 2.79 5.15
N SER A 35 8.23 1.85 5.09
CA SER A 35 7.62 1.40 3.84
C SER A 35 6.46 2.32 3.43
N VAL A 36 5.94 2.11 2.22
CA VAL A 36 4.70 2.77 1.80
C VAL A 36 3.54 2.37 2.69
N LEU A 37 3.37 1.08 2.97
CA LEU A 37 2.31 0.56 3.85
C LEU A 37 2.42 1.13 5.27
N SER A 38 3.62 1.21 5.86
CA SER A 38 3.79 1.74 7.21
C SER A 38 3.41 3.23 7.28
N ARG A 39 3.67 3.99 6.21
CA ARG A 39 3.26 5.39 6.08
C ARG A 39 1.75 5.54 5.84
N ILE A 40 1.13 4.66 5.06
CA ILE A 40 -0.34 4.62 4.87
C ILE A 40 -1.03 4.27 6.19
N ARG A 41 -0.50 3.32 6.97
CA ARG A 41 -1.02 2.99 8.31
C ARG A 41 -0.98 4.17 9.28
N GLY A 42 -0.03 5.10 9.12
CA GLY A 42 -0.04 6.37 9.86
C GLY A 42 -1.19 7.32 9.50
N LYS A 43 -1.88 7.10 8.37
CA LYS A 43 -3.09 7.83 7.95
C LYS A 43 -4.37 7.03 8.19
N VAL A 44 -4.33 5.74 7.90
CA VAL A 44 -5.45 4.80 8.04
C VAL A 44 -4.94 3.54 8.75
N PRO A 45 -5.06 3.45 10.08
CA PRO A 45 -4.47 2.36 10.86
C PRO A 45 -4.96 0.97 10.44
N ASN A 46 -6.24 0.88 10.04
CA ASN A 46 -6.93 -0.38 9.73
C ASN A 46 -6.83 -0.79 8.25
N VAL A 47 -5.91 -0.21 7.47
CA VAL A 47 -5.75 -0.57 6.05
C VAL A 47 -5.29 -2.02 5.89
N VAL A 48 -5.99 -2.78 5.05
CA VAL A 48 -5.64 -4.16 4.73
C VAL A 48 -4.54 -4.19 3.68
N ASN A 49 -3.48 -4.97 3.93
CA ASN A 49 -2.45 -5.23 2.92
C ASN A 49 -2.88 -6.41 2.03
N ILE A 50 -3.02 -6.15 0.74
CA ILE A 50 -3.36 -7.13 -0.28
C ILE A 50 -2.13 -7.31 -1.17
N GLY A 51 -1.30 -8.32 -0.92
CA GLY A 51 -0.10 -8.54 -1.74
C GLY A 51 -0.44 -8.76 -3.23
N CYS A 52 0.48 -8.46 -4.15
CA CYS A 52 0.25 -8.77 -5.56
C CYS A 52 0.27 -10.28 -5.77
N LEU A 53 -0.88 -10.83 -6.16
CA LEU A 53 -1.02 -12.23 -6.57
C LEU A 53 -0.05 -12.59 -7.70
N CYS A 54 0.23 -11.65 -8.60
CA CYS A 54 1.18 -11.80 -9.69
C CYS A 54 2.61 -12.12 -9.20
N HIS A 55 3.06 -11.42 -8.17
CA HIS A 55 4.39 -11.60 -7.59
C HIS A 55 4.45 -12.88 -6.76
N ILE A 56 3.37 -13.20 -6.03
CA ILE A 56 3.25 -14.47 -5.30
C ILE A 56 3.34 -15.65 -6.27
N MET A 57 2.55 -15.64 -7.35
CA MET A 57 2.60 -16.63 -8.43
C MET A 57 4.03 -16.78 -8.96
N SER A 58 4.64 -15.68 -9.39
CA SER A 58 6.00 -15.68 -9.96
C SER A 58 7.03 -16.27 -9.00
N THR A 59 6.90 -15.97 -7.70
CA THR A 59 7.79 -16.49 -6.65
C THR A 59 7.55 -17.98 -6.38
N CYS A 60 6.30 -18.44 -6.43
CA CYS A 60 5.97 -19.85 -6.21
C CYS A 60 6.39 -20.77 -7.36
N THR A 61 6.57 -20.23 -8.57
CA THR A 61 6.97 -21.00 -9.76
C THR A 61 8.48 -21.02 -10.00
N GLN A 62 9.27 -20.39 -9.13
CA GLN A 62 10.72 -20.21 -9.29
C GLN A 62 11.54 -21.36 -8.73
#